data_AF-A0A1A0HC54-F1
#
_entry.id   AF-A0A1A0HC54-F1
#
_cell.length_a   1.000
_cell.length_b   1.000
_cell.length_c   1.000
_cell.angle_alpha   90.00
_cell.angle_beta   90.00
_cell.angle_gamma   90.00
#
_symmetry.space_group_name_H-M   'P 1'
#
loop_
_entity.id
_entity.type
_entity.pdbx_description
1 polymer ?
#
loop_
_entity_poly.entity_id
_entity_poly.type
_entity_poly.pdbx_seq_one_letter_code
_entity_poly.pdbx_strand_id
1 'polypeptide(L)'
;MARASLHSGAASAFGDDQDRQRLDALIQQHLDQRLGPYLLLPDKAAYIQAAHTLPDTATEYFCILAKAALPGHHWLWLHVIARLAQISNALLHQRQLLAATLDIHVTGATAFLAPVWQQVARHAETLFDAADAAFLLADSRAQALFCACVDAAMRLCAADQAPLKHGLLVASAGRAVARYFAAGQAQPQTDLYRLKLGLVAPLVALAQAAVVTGVPRAVLPLMFPAAPAEPAVSETALPHVVLDPAVSLGLITDYYRYFAFCLVTSVVEAAAIDDVLTSKADVFLRVLLALPHLHLSNYMTDAVGVGAAPQSTQPRVVSPAAREEIAFFYLLNCLLRLRSLPQFAAPPQTFTSERRFFVASFNKRCGAELDFSASASLSRTGSVVSMTRMADPSPLHVPPAHVMLSCVLTEGTYKEKVRLVAEFISLAGDPPAAGSVKCLVETFDMSALHQRTNNFAMGAHDVLRLVHRIDPQQYPGKVLYVKAIDMVVRLLQLVALKHFIPVFNCSLSPAELLARLFKTNYLLRDVLLVKDLLCCDSNELLSVQHRGPLSEHDLLSAQFRLLETTRMLKNDVQKLI
;
A
#
# COMPACT_ATOMS: atom_id res chain seq x y z
N MET A 1 -25.72 -56.41 -13.88
CA MET A 1 -27.09 -55.86 -13.83
C MET A 1 -27.37 -55.39 -12.40
N ALA A 2 -27.99 -54.21 -12.26
CA ALA A 2 -28.35 -53.50 -11.03
C ALA A 2 -27.20 -52.87 -10.21
N ARG A 3 -26.75 -51.68 -10.62
CA ARG A 3 -26.24 -50.64 -9.71
C ARG A 3 -27.37 -49.62 -9.54
N ALA A 4 -28.05 -49.67 -8.40
CA ALA A 4 -29.05 -48.69 -8.01
C ALA A 4 -28.37 -47.50 -7.34
N SER A 5 -28.69 -46.33 -7.86
CA SER A 5 -28.41 -44.99 -7.39
C SER A 5 -28.89 -44.75 -5.95
N LEU A 6 -27.97 -44.37 -5.06
CA LEU A 6 -28.24 -43.69 -3.80
C LEU A 6 -27.66 -42.27 -3.95
N HIS A 7 -28.45 -41.36 -4.51
CA HIS A 7 -29.16 -40.30 -3.77
C HIS A 7 -28.21 -39.29 -3.12
N SER A 8 -27.76 -38.37 -3.98
CA SER A 8 -27.65 -36.95 -3.69
C SER A 8 -28.95 -36.46 -3.04
N GLY A 9 -28.91 -36.14 -1.75
CA GLY A 9 -30.10 -35.72 -1.01
C GLY A 9 -29.73 -34.79 0.15
N ALA A 10 -29.14 -33.63 -0.16
CA ALA A 10 -28.96 -32.53 0.79
C ALA A 10 -28.87 -31.16 0.09
N ALA A 11 -29.59 -30.97 -1.02
CA ALA A 11 -29.56 -29.72 -1.81
C ALA A 11 -30.95 -29.22 -2.26
N SER A 12 -32.04 -29.56 -1.56
CA SER A 12 -33.40 -29.15 -1.98
C SER A 12 -34.32 -28.77 -0.81
N ALA A 13 -33.99 -27.73 -0.04
CA ALA A 13 -34.87 -27.23 1.04
C ALA A 13 -35.32 -25.77 0.90
N PHE A 14 -34.96 -25.05 -0.17
CA PHE A 14 -35.59 -23.77 -0.53
C PHE A 14 -35.85 -23.76 -2.03
N GLY A 15 -37.02 -24.32 -2.39
CA GLY A 15 -37.42 -24.69 -3.74
C GLY A 15 -38.12 -23.59 -4.55
N ASP A 16 -38.46 -22.44 -3.97
CA ASP A 16 -39.05 -21.32 -4.72
C ASP A 16 -38.22 -20.04 -4.56
N ASP A 17 -37.95 -19.36 -5.67
CA ASP A 17 -37.34 -18.02 -5.69
C ASP A 17 -38.15 -17.01 -4.85
N GLN A 18 -39.47 -17.26 -4.68
CA GLN A 18 -40.33 -16.46 -3.81
C GLN A 18 -40.00 -16.62 -2.31
N ASP A 19 -39.67 -17.84 -1.84
CA ASP A 19 -39.28 -18.07 -0.45
C ASP A 19 -37.94 -17.42 -0.13
N ARG A 20 -37.02 -17.40 -1.11
CA ARG A 20 -35.72 -16.72 -0.99
C ARG A 20 -35.89 -15.21 -0.90
N GLN A 21 -36.68 -14.61 -1.79
CA GLN A 21 -36.98 -13.17 -1.75
C GLN A 21 -37.70 -12.77 -0.46
N ARG A 22 -38.57 -13.65 0.05
CA ARG A 22 -39.25 -13.42 1.33
C ARG A 22 -38.27 -13.50 2.51
N LEU A 23 -37.35 -14.46 2.52
CA LEU A 23 -36.31 -14.59 3.54
C LEU A 23 -35.37 -13.37 3.53
N ASP A 24 -34.90 -12.96 2.36
CA ASP A 24 -34.10 -11.74 2.14
C ASP A 24 -34.81 -10.50 2.73
N ALA A 25 -36.07 -10.28 2.34
CA ALA A 25 -36.87 -9.17 2.86
C ALA A 25 -37.07 -9.23 4.38
N LEU A 26 -37.29 -10.41 4.96
CA LEU A 26 -37.46 -10.58 6.41
C LEU A 26 -36.17 -10.27 7.17
N ILE A 27 -35.01 -10.74 6.68
CA ILE A 27 -33.71 -10.44 7.27
C ILE A 27 -33.49 -8.93 7.21
N GLN A 28 -33.67 -8.31 6.04
CA GLN A 28 -33.48 -6.88 5.87
C GLN A 28 -34.41 -6.06 6.77
N GLN A 29 -35.69 -6.39 6.82
CA GLN A 29 -36.65 -5.71 7.69
C GLN A 29 -36.25 -5.83 9.18
N HIS A 30 -35.80 -7.01 9.61
CA HIS A 30 -35.35 -7.21 10.99
C HIS A 30 -34.13 -6.35 11.32
N LEU A 31 -33.14 -6.34 10.43
CA LEU A 31 -31.93 -5.53 10.58
C LEU A 31 -32.24 -4.02 10.52
N ASP A 32 -33.15 -3.59 9.65
CA ASP A 32 -33.56 -2.19 9.59
C ASP A 32 -34.26 -1.74 10.88
N GLN A 33 -35.11 -2.59 11.46
CA GLN A 33 -35.79 -2.29 12.73
C GLN A 33 -34.83 -2.24 13.93
N ARG A 34 -33.90 -3.20 14.02
CA ARG A 34 -33.01 -3.34 15.19
C ARG A 34 -31.74 -2.51 15.08
N LEU A 35 -31.20 -2.38 13.88
CA LEU A 35 -29.90 -1.76 13.63
C LEU A 35 -30.01 -0.42 12.89
N GLY A 36 -31.13 -0.11 12.24
CA GLY A 36 -31.39 1.19 11.61
C GLY A 36 -31.18 2.43 12.49
N PRO A 37 -31.56 2.41 13.79
CA PRO A 37 -31.35 3.56 14.68
C PRO A 37 -29.88 4.00 14.82
N TYR A 38 -28.91 3.13 14.52
CA TYR A 38 -27.48 3.43 14.64
C TYR A 38 -26.87 4.08 13.39
N LEU A 39 -27.60 4.16 12.27
CA LEU A 39 -27.06 4.71 11.01
C LEU A 39 -27.10 6.24 10.95
N LEU A 40 -28.12 6.86 11.55
CA LEU A 40 -28.34 8.30 11.49
C LEU A 40 -28.50 8.82 12.91
N LEU A 41 -27.46 9.45 13.41
CA LEU A 41 -27.43 9.99 14.77
C LEU A 41 -27.53 11.52 14.70
N PRO A 42 -28.63 12.11 15.21
CA PRO A 42 -28.88 13.53 15.05
C PRO A 42 -27.96 14.41 15.89
N ASP A 43 -27.48 13.91 17.04
CA ASP A 43 -26.71 14.70 17.98
C ASP A 43 -25.68 13.86 18.78
N LYS A 44 -24.94 14.55 19.65
CA LYS A 44 -23.92 13.96 20.53
C LYS A 44 -24.54 12.98 21.55
N ALA A 45 -25.73 13.28 22.08
CA ALA A 45 -26.36 12.43 23.09
C ALA A 45 -26.77 11.08 22.50
N ALA A 46 -27.35 11.10 21.30
CA ALA A 46 -27.67 9.92 20.50
C ALA A 46 -26.42 9.10 20.18
N TYR A 47 -25.29 9.75 19.87
CA TYR A 47 -24.01 9.04 19.68
C TYR A 47 -23.53 8.32 20.94
N ILE A 48 -23.53 8.99 22.09
CA ILE A 48 -23.09 8.37 23.35
C ILE A 48 -24.00 7.20 23.71
N GLN A 49 -25.31 7.37 23.59
CA GLN A 49 -26.27 6.29 23.83
C GLN A 49 -26.04 5.11 22.88
N ALA A 50 -25.89 5.39 21.58
CA ALA A 50 -25.61 4.38 20.57
C ALA A 50 -24.32 3.61 20.86
N ALA A 51 -23.26 4.31 21.28
CA ALA A 51 -21.99 3.70 21.63
C ALA A 51 -22.08 2.76 22.84
N HIS A 52 -23.01 3.01 23.76
CA HIS A 52 -23.27 2.13 24.91
C HIS A 52 -24.19 0.95 24.59
N THR A 53 -25.18 1.09 23.69
CA THR A 53 -26.17 0.03 23.43
C THR A 53 -25.83 -0.86 22.23
N LEU A 54 -25.03 -0.37 21.28
CA LEU A 54 -24.62 -1.16 20.12
C LEU A 54 -23.85 -2.44 20.50
N PRO A 55 -22.90 -2.45 21.47
CA PRO A 55 -22.16 -3.65 21.80
C PRO A 55 -23.04 -4.85 22.16
N ASP A 56 -24.09 -4.64 22.96
CA ASP A 56 -25.03 -5.70 23.32
C ASP A 56 -25.81 -6.18 22.09
N THR A 57 -26.35 -5.23 21.31
CA THR A 57 -27.11 -5.54 20.10
C THR A 57 -26.25 -6.30 19.08
N ALA A 58 -25.00 -5.87 18.87
CA ALA A 58 -24.06 -6.52 17.95
C ALA A 58 -23.67 -7.92 18.43
N THR A 59 -23.52 -8.12 19.75
CA THR A 59 -23.19 -9.41 20.36
C THR A 59 -24.26 -10.46 20.07
N GLU A 60 -25.54 -10.09 20.10
CA GLU A 60 -26.64 -10.99 19.70
C GLU A 60 -26.43 -11.53 18.28
N TYR A 61 -26.09 -10.65 17.33
CA TYR A 61 -25.81 -11.03 15.95
C TYR A 61 -24.53 -11.85 15.80
N PHE A 62 -23.46 -11.53 16.53
CA PHE A 62 -22.25 -12.35 16.54
C PHE A 62 -22.53 -13.77 17.06
N CYS A 63 -23.37 -13.91 18.09
CA CYS A 63 -23.81 -15.22 18.57
C CYS A 63 -24.67 -15.97 17.54
N ILE A 64 -25.53 -15.28 16.79
CA ILE A 64 -26.30 -15.87 15.70
C ILE A 64 -25.35 -16.38 14.61
N LEU A 65 -24.40 -15.57 14.16
CA LEU A 65 -23.42 -15.95 13.14
C LEU A 65 -22.52 -17.09 13.60
N ALA A 66 -22.10 -17.10 14.87
CA ALA A 66 -21.30 -18.19 15.42
C ALA A 66 -22.04 -19.55 15.43
N LYS A 67 -23.37 -19.53 15.58
CA LYS A 67 -24.23 -20.73 15.53
C LYS A 67 -24.61 -21.12 14.10
N ALA A 68 -24.72 -20.16 13.20
CA ALA A 68 -25.07 -20.37 11.81
C ALA A 68 -23.81 -20.65 10.98
N ALA A 69 -23.59 -21.92 10.61
CA ALA A 69 -22.54 -22.24 9.65
C ALA A 69 -22.76 -21.48 8.32
N LEU A 70 -21.68 -20.90 7.77
CA LEU A 70 -21.75 -20.11 6.55
C LEU A 70 -22.32 -20.89 5.35
N PRO A 71 -21.94 -22.17 5.12
CA PRO A 71 -22.64 -23.02 4.16
C PRO A 71 -24.12 -23.14 4.51
N GLY A 72 -24.99 -22.70 3.60
CA GLY A 72 -26.44 -22.71 3.79
C GLY A 72 -27.04 -21.44 4.40
N HIS A 73 -26.22 -20.50 4.91
CA HIS A 73 -26.68 -19.24 5.51
C HIS A 73 -26.00 -18.00 4.91
N HIS A 74 -25.56 -18.07 3.64
CA HIS A 74 -24.83 -16.99 2.96
C HIS A 74 -25.55 -15.63 3.01
N TRP A 75 -26.87 -15.61 2.80
CA TRP A 75 -27.67 -14.38 2.90
C TRP A 75 -27.61 -13.76 4.29
N LEU A 76 -27.86 -14.54 5.34
CA LEU A 76 -27.79 -14.07 6.72
C LEU A 76 -26.42 -13.45 7.03
N TRP A 77 -25.35 -14.14 6.66
CA TRP A 77 -23.98 -13.67 6.84
C TRP A 77 -23.71 -12.35 6.08
N LEU A 78 -24.06 -12.28 4.79
CA LEU A 78 -23.86 -11.08 3.98
C LEU A 78 -24.63 -9.87 4.53
N HIS A 79 -25.91 -10.03 4.85
CA HIS A 79 -26.72 -8.92 5.36
C HIS A 79 -26.24 -8.43 6.72
N VAL A 80 -26.00 -9.34 7.66
CA VAL A 80 -25.59 -8.98 9.03
C VAL A 80 -24.23 -8.27 8.98
N ILE A 81 -23.25 -8.83 8.29
CA ILE A 81 -21.90 -8.24 8.24
C ILE A 81 -21.88 -6.93 7.45
N ALA A 82 -22.55 -6.85 6.29
CA ALA A 82 -22.65 -5.61 5.54
C ALA A 82 -23.29 -4.50 6.40
N ARG A 83 -24.37 -4.82 7.12
CA ARG A 83 -25.08 -3.85 7.95
C ARG A 83 -24.26 -3.40 9.16
N LEU A 84 -23.63 -4.33 9.87
CA LEU A 84 -22.77 -4.00 11.01
C LEU A 84 -21.55 -3.18 10.58
N ALA A 85 -20.96 -3.47 9.41
CA ALA A 85 -19.88 -2.68 8.85
C ALA A 85 -20.32 -1.26 8.47
N GLN A 86 -21.49 -1.10 7.84
CA GLN A 86 -22.07 0.22 7.52
C GLN A 86 -22.31 1.05 8.78
N ILE A 87 -22.87 0.45 9.82
CA ILE A 87 -23.12 1.13 11.11
C ILE A 87 -21.81 1.52 11.78
N SER A 88 -20.83 0.62 11.75
CA SER A 88 -19.50 0.89 12.29
C SER A 88 -18.86 2.10 11.59
N ASN A 89 -18.97 2.18 10.26
CA ASN A 89 -18.51 3.35 9.49
C ASN A 89 -19.31 4.62 9.83
N ALA A 90 -20.64 4.54 9.95
CA ALA A 90 -21.48 5.69 10.27
C ALA A 90 -21.16 6.28 11.65
N LEU A 91 -21.03 5.41 12.66
CA LEU A 91 -20.62 5.80 14.02
C LEU A 91 -19.25 6.44 14.03
N LEU A 92 -18.32 5.87 13.26
CA LEU A 92 -16.97 6.40 13.21
C LEU A 92 -16.93 7.75 12.49
N HIS A 93 -17.68 7.93 11.41
CA HIS A 93 -17.83 9.23 10.76
C HIS A 93 -18.42 10.27 11.73
N GLN A 94 -19.46 9.90 12.48
CA GLN A 94 -20.06 10.77 13.49
C GLN A 94 -19.05 11.14 14.59
N ARG A 95 -18.24 10.19 15.04
CA ARG A 95 -17.13 10.46 15.97
C ARG A 95 -16.19 11.52 15.41
N GLN A 96 -15.81 11.45 14.13
CA GLN A 96 -14.90 12.43 13.51
C GLN A 96 -15.50 13.84 13.50
N LEU A 97 -16.79 13.96 13.20
CA LEU A 97 -17.51 15.24 13.24
C LEU A 97 -17.54 15.81 14.68
N LEU A 98 -17.73 14.95 15.68
CA LEU A 98 -17.77 15.35 17.10
C LEU A 98 -16.37 15.59 17.70
N ALA A 99 -15.33 14.90 17.22
CA ALA A 99 -13.96 14.98 17.73
C ALA A 99 -13.32 16.38 17.54
N ALA A 100 -13.85 17.20 16.63
CA ALA A 100 -13.47 18.61 16.48
C ALA A 100 -13.66 19.43 17.78
N THR A 101 -14.42 18.91 18.76
CA THR A 101 -14.72 19.59 20.03
C THR A 101 -13.95 19.08 21.26
N LEU A 102 -12.98 18.15 21.10
CA LEU A 102 -12.15 17.58 22.20
C LEU A 102 -12.99 17.12 23.42
N ASP A 103 -14.05 16.36 23.18
CA ASP A 103 -14.98 15.95 24.24
C ASP A 103 -14.59 14.60 24.87
N ILE A 104 -14.30 14.62 26.18
CA ILE A 104 -13.91 13.44 26.97
C ILE A 104 -15.02 12.37 26.97
N HIS A 105 -16.30 12.77 26.96
CA HIS A 105 -17.42 11.83 26.99
C HIS A 105 -17.58 11.09 25.66
N VAL A 106 -17.37 11.77 24.54
CA VAL A 106 -17.35 11.13 23.20
C VAL A 106 -16.21 10.14 23.12
N THR A 107 -15.04 10.51 23.63
CA THR A 107 -13.85 9.64 23.63
C THR A 107 -14.07 8.39 24.50
N GLY A 108 -14.61 8.56 25.71
CA GLY A 108 -14.96 7.45 26.60
C GLY A 108 -16.02 6.52 26.01
N ALA A 109 -17.09 7.08 25.43
CA ALA A 109 -18.14 6.30 24.77
C ALA A 109 -17.59 5.49 23.58
N THR A 110 -16.70 6.08 22.78
CA THR A 110 -16.08 5.41 21.63
C THR A 110 -15.24 4.20 22.02
N ALA A 111 -14.65 4.18 23.21
CA ALA A 111 -13.85 3.04 23.68
C ALA A 111 -14.68 1.75 23.74
N PHE A 112 -15.99 1.83 24.01
CA PHE A 112 -16.90 0.68 24.01
C PHE A 112 -17.16 0.09 22.62
N LEU A 113 -16.95 0.88 21.56
CA LEU A 113 -17.15 0.45 20.17
C LEU A 113 -15.95 -0.31 19.59
N ALA A 114 -14.75 -0.10 20.12
CA ALA A 114 -13.54 -0.73 19.57
C ALA A 114 -13.60 -2.28 19.53
N PRO A 115 -14.07 -2.99 20.58
CA PRO A 115 -14.26 -4.44 20.52
C PRO A 115 -15.29 -4.87 19.46
N VAL A 116 -16.35 -4.09 19.27
CA VAL A 116 -17.38 -4.37 18.25
C VAL A 116 -16.76 -4.30 16.87
N TRP A 117 -16.01 -3.24 16.56
CA TRP A 117 -15.35 -3.11 15.26
C TRP A 117 -14.34 -4.23 14.99
N GLN A 118 -13.58 -4.65 16.01
CA GLN A 118 -12.69 -5.80 15.91
C GLN A 118 -13.44 -7.09 15.56
N GLN A 119 -14.60 -7.33 16.17
CA GLN A 119 -15.40 -8.52 15.88
C GLN A 119 -16.06 -8.46 14.50
N VAL A 120 -16.57 -7.29 14.08
CA VAL A 120 -17.07 -7.09 12.70
C VAL A 120 -15.99 -7.43 11.69
N ALA A 121 -14.77 -6.95 11.88
CA ALA A 121 -13.64 -7.24 11.00
C ALA A 121 -13.28 -8.74 10.96
N ARG A 122 -13.27 -9.42 12.12
CA ARG A 122 -13.00 -10.88 12.19
C ARG A 122 -14.08 -11.71 11.48
N HIS A 123 -15.35 -11.35 11.67
CA HIS A 123 -16.43 -12.04 10.98
C HIS A 123 -16.45 -11.73 9.47
N ALA A 124 -16.09 -10.50 9.06
CA ALA A 124 -15.89 -10.16 7.65
C ALA A 124 -14.73 -10.95 7.03
N GLU A 125 -13.62 -11.13 7.75
CA GLU A 125 -12.49 -11.97 7.32
C GLU A 125 -12.97 -13.41 7.07
N THR A 126 -13.70 -13.98 8.04
CA THR A 126 -14.28 -15.33 7.94
C THR A 126 -15.22 -15.47 6.73
N LEU A 127 -16.08 -14.46 6.52
CA LEU A 127 -16.99 -14.39 5.38
C LEU A 127 -16.23 -14.37 4.06
N PHE A 128 -15.18 -13.56 3.94
CA PHE A 128 -14.40 -13.43 2.70
C PHE A 128 -13.57 -14.67 2.40
N ASP A 129 -12.97 -15.31 3.41
CA ASP A 129 -12.21 -16.55 3.20
C ASP A 129 -13.11 -17.70 2.74
N ALA A 130 -14.35 -17.76 3.23
CA ALA A 130 -15.33 -18.78 2.87
C ALA A 130 -16.33 -18.36 1.76
N ALA A 131 -16.15 -17.19 1.15
CA ALA A 131 -17.08 -16.66 0.15
C ALA A 131 -17.21 -17.61 -1.06
N ASP A 132 -18.44 -18.07 -1.32
CA ASP A 132 -18.77 -18.91 -2.46
C ASP A 132 -19.09 -18.06 -3.69
N ALA A 133 -18.17 -18.04 -4.66
CA ALA A 133 -18.33 -17.30 -5.90
C ALA A 133 -19.52 -17.79 -6.75
N ALA A 134 -19.87 -19.09 -6.69
CA ALA A 134 -21.00 -19.63 -7.45
C ALA A 134 -22.33 -19.09 -6.91
N PHE A 135 -22.48 -19.04 -5.59
CA PHE A 135 -23.62 -18.41 -4.92
C PHE A 135 -23.72 -16.92 -5.28
N LEU A 136 -22.61 -16.18 -5.20
CA LEU A 136 -22.61 -14.75 -5.51
C LEU A 136 -23.00 -14.47 -6.96
N LEU A 137 -22.49 -15.26 -7.92
CA LEU A 137 -22.78 -15.04 -9.34
C LEU A 137 -24.19 -15.44 -9.74
N ALA A 138 -24.85 -16.32 -8.97
CA ALA A 138 -26.21 -16.78 -9.26
C ALA A 138 -27.30 -15.69 -9.04
N ASP A 139 -27.04 -14.68 -8.20
CA ASP A 139 -28.04 -13.65 -7.86
C ASP A 139 -27.42 -12.24 -7.84
N SER A 140 -27.96 -11.32 -8.65
CA SER A 140 -27.48 -9.93 -8.74
C SER A 140 -27.58 -9.14 -7.43
N ARG A 141 -28.54 -9.47 -6.55
CA ARG A 141 -28.64 -8.87 -5.22
C ARG A 141 -27.52 -9.35 -4.31
N ALA A 142 -27.18 -10.64 -4.37
CA ALA A 142 -26.04 -11.18 -3.62
C ALA A 142 -24.72 -10.54 -4.07
N GLN A 143 -24.55 -10.30 -5.38
CA GLN A 143 -23.42 -9.54 -5.93
C GLN A 143 -23.34 -8.13 -5.34
N ALA A 144 -24.45 -7.38 -5.41
CA ALA A 144 -24.50 -6.01 -4.91
C ALA A 144 -24.20 -5.93 -3.41
N LEU A 145 -24.77 -6.85 -2.61
CA LEU A 145 -24.51 -6.94 -1.17
C LEU A 145 -23.07 -7.34 -0.86
N PHE A 146 -22.48 -8.26 -1.60
CA PHE A 146 -21.08 -8.63 -1.45
C PHE A 146 -20.17 -7.44 -1.73
N CYS A 147 -20.37 -6.73 -2.85
CA CYS A 147 -19.61 -5.51 -3.16
C CYS A 147 -19.77 -4.44 -2.07
N ALA A 148 -21.01 -4.19 -1.62
CA ALA A 148 -21.27 -3.24 -0.53
C ALA A 148 -20.63 -3.67 0.79
N CYS A 149 -20.61 -4.97 1.09
CA CYS A 149 -19.96 -5.54 2.26
C CYS A 149 -18.44 -5.36 2.20
N VAL A 150 -17.81 -5.59 1.05
CA VAL A 150 -16.37 -5.36 0.85
C VAL A 150 -16.05 -3.88 1.03
N ASP A 151 -16.75 -2.98 0.35
CA ASP A 151 -16.55 -1.53 0.48
C ASP A 151 -16.71 -1.06 1.93
N ALA A 152 -17.79 -1.47 2.61
CA ALA A 152 -18.02 -1.12 4.01
C ALA A 152 -16.94 -1.71 4.95
N ALA A 153 -16.55 -2.97 4.78
CA ALA A 153 -15.54 -3.60 5.63
C ALA A 153 -14.15 -2.99 5.43
N MET A 154 -13.78 -2.61 4.19
CA MET A 154 -12.50 -1.97 3.91
C MET A 154 -12.41 -0.55 4.46
N ARG A 155 -13.52 0.20 4.50
CA ARG A 155 -13.55 1.54 5.11
C ARG A 155 -13.27 1.53 6.62
N LEU A 156 -13.56 0.41 7.30
CA LEU A 156 -13.17 0.21 8.72
C LEU A 156 -11.66 0.19 8.94
N CYS A 157 -10.87 0.00 7.87
CA CYS A 157 -9.41 -0.03 7.92
C CYS A 157 -8.75 1.34 7.62
N ALA A 158 -9.52 2.42 7.45
CA ALA A 158 -8.97 3.74 7.10
C ALA A 158 -8.17 4.40 8.24
N ALA A 159 -7.20 5.27 7.89
CA ALA A 159 -6.10 5.67 8.78
C ALA A 159 -6.55 6.47 10.01
N ASP A 160 -7.64 7.22 9.84
CA ASP A 160 -8.25 8.05 10.88
C ASP A 160 -9.32 7.29 11.67
N GLN A 161 -9.46 5.98 11.40
CA GLN A 161 -10.63 5.18 11.71
C GLN A 161 -10.20 3.88 12.42
N ALA A 162 -10.07 3.99 13.75
CA ALA A 162 -9.83 2.90 14.70
C ALA A 162 -8.42 2.25 14.66
N PRO A 163 -7.87 1.81 15.81
CA PRO A 163 -6.53 1.19 15.92
C PRO A 163 -6.48 -0.25 15.37
N LEU A 164 -7.28 -0.54 14.36
CA LEU A 164 -7.56 -1.87 13.87
C LEU A 164 -6.49 -2.32 12.86
N LYS A 165 -5.48 -3.05 13.36
CA LYS A 165 -4.49 -3.73 12.51
C LYS A 165 -5.07 -5.00 11.87
N HIS A 166 -6.05 -4.86 10.98
CA HIS A 166 -6.69 -6.00 10.29
C HIS A 166 -6.06 -6.31 8.93
N GLY A 167 -4.75 -6.53 8.91
CA GLY A 167 -4.04 -6.93 7.69
C GLY A 167 -4.58 -8.23 7.07
N LEU A 168 -5.08 -9.15 7.91
CA LEU A 168 -5.70 -10.40 7.48
C LEU A 168 -7.02 -10.15 6.74
N LEU A 169 -7.90 -9.28 7.26
CA LEU A 169 -9.15 -8.89 6.61
C LEU A 169 -8.91 -8.38 5.18
N VAL A 170 -7.94 -7.48 5.00
CA VAL A 170 -7.63 -6.91 3.67
C VAL A 170 -7.13 -8.00 2.72
N ALA A 171 -6.26 -8.91 3.19
CA ALA A 171 -5.78 -10.03 2.40
C ALA A 171 -6.90 -11.02 2.03
N SER A 172 -7.80 -11.34 2.96
CA SER A 172 -8.96 -12.21 2.73
C SER A 172 -9.96 -11.59 1.75
N ALA A 173 -10.25 -10.28 1.87
CA ALA A 173 -11.05 -9.55 0.91
C ALA A 173 -10.42 -9.55 -0.49
N GLY A 174 -9.10 -9.34 -0.59
CA GLY A 174 -8.36 -9.37 -1.87
C GLY A 174 -8.47 -10.71 -2.58
N ARG A 175 -8.31 -11.81 -1.84
CA ARG A 175 -8.52 -13.18 -2.37
C ARG A 175 -9.97 -13.43 -2.75
N ALA A 176 -10.93 -13.00 -1.93
CA ALA A 176 -12.35 -13.18 -2.21
C ALA A 176 -12.78 -12.47 -3.49
N VAL A 177 -12.41 -11.20 -3.66
CA VAL A 177 -12.72 -10.42 -4.86
C VAL A 177 -12.02 -11.01 -6.10
N ALA A 178 -10.77 -11.46 -5.98
CA ALA A 178 -10.06 -12.13 -7.07
C ALA A 178 -10.77 -13.42 -7.51
N ARG A 179 -11.18 -14.26 -6.55
CA ARG A 179 -11.95 -15.51 -6.83
C ARG A 179 -13.30 -15.20 -7.47
N TYR A 180 -14.03 -14.23 -6.92
CA TYR A 180 -15.32 -13.78 -7.44
C TYR A 180 -15.22 -13.30 -8.89
N PHE A 181 -14.24 -12.45 -9.18
CA PHE A 181 -14.05 -11.92 -10.53
C PHE A 181 -13.62 -13.02 -11.53
N ALA A 182 -12.70 -13.89 -11.15
CA ALA A 182 -12.26 -15.00 -11.98
C ALA A 182 -13.41 -15.98 -12.30
N ALA A 183 -14.26 -16.27 -11.30
CA ALA A 183 -15.45 -17.10 -11.50
C ALA A 183 -16.47 -16.43 -12.44
N GLY A 184 -16.64 -15.10 -12.35
CA GLY A 184 -17.51 -14.33 -13.23
C GLY A 184 -17.03 -14.34 -14.68
N GLN A 185 -15.72 -14.29 -14.92
CA GLN A 185 -15.15 -14.45 -16.26
C GLN A 185 -15.35 -15.84 -16.85
N ALA A 186 -15.32 -16.87 -16.01
CA ALA A 186 -15.51 -18.25 -16.47
C ALA A 186 -16.97 -18.55 -16.84
N GLN A 187 -17.94 -17.73 -16.40
CA GLN A 187 -19.35 -17.92 -16.69
C GLN A 187 -19.79 -17.13 -17.94
N PRO A 188 -20.26 -17.81 -19.01
CA PRO A 188 -20.59 -17.14 -20.27
C PRO A 188 -21.82 -16.22 -20.20
N GLN A 189 -22.66 -16.39 -19.17
CA GLN A 189 -23.88 -15.61 -18.97
C GLN A 189 -23.64 -14.32 -18.14
N THR A 190 -22.44 -14.16 -17.58
CA THR A 190 -22.14 -13.02 -16.71
C THR A 190 -21.89 -11.77 -17.55
N ASP A 191 -22.64 -10.70 -17.24
CA ASP A 191 -22.39 -9.37 -17.79
C ASP A 191 -21.11 -8.79 -17.17
N LEU A 192 -19.99 -8.96 -17.87
CA LEU A 192 -18.68 -8.49 -17.42
C LEU A 192 -18.61 -6.98 -17.25
N TYR A 193 -19.41 -6.20 -17.99
CA TYR A 193 -19.47 -4.75 -17.81
C TYR A 193 -20.05 -4.42 -16.44
N ARG A 194 -21.20 -5.01 -16.09
CA ARG A 194 -21.83 -4.80 -14.78
C ARG A 194 -20.98 -5.32 -13.64
N LEU A 195 -20.31 -6.46 -13.83
CA LEU A 195 -19.37 -7.01 -12.87
C LEU A 195 -18.21 -6.04 -12.60
N LYS A 196 -17.57 -5.52 -13.66
CA LYS A 196 -16.47 -4.55 -13.54
C LYS A 196 -16.95 -3.25 -12.88
N LEU A 197 -18.10 -2.72 -13.31
CA LEU A 197 -18.68 -1.50 -12.75
C LEU A 197 -18.96 -1.62 -11.25
N GLY A 198 -19.60 -2.72 -10.82
CA GLY A 198 -19.91 -2.97 -9.40
C GLY A 198 -18.67 -3.17 -8.52
N LEU A 199 -17.54 -3.53 -9.11
CA LEU A 199 -16.28 -3.76 -8.39
C LEU A 199 -15.39 -2.52 -8.26
N VAL A 200 -15.61 -1.44 -9.02
CA VAL A 200 -14.71 -0.27 -9.00
C VAL A 200 -14.56 0.32 -7.60
N ALA A 201 -15.67 0.61 -6.91
CA ALA A 201 -15.62 1.17 -5.55
C ALA A 201 -15.03 0.20 -4.51
N PRO A 202 -15.45 -1.09 -4.46
CA PRO A 202 -14.80 -2.08 -3.60
C PRO A 202 -13.29 -2.22 -3.83
N LEU A 203 -12.84 -2.20 -5.09
CA LEU A 203 -11.41 -2.30 -5.44
C LEU A 203 -10.61 -1.10 -4.94
N VAL A 204 -11.16 0.12 -5.06
CA VAL A 204 -10.53 1.34 -4.55
C VAL A 204 -10.45 1.31 -3.03
N ALA A 205 -11.54 0.97 -2.34
CA ALA A 205 -11.58 0.86 -0.88
C ALA A 205 -10.56 -0.18 -0.37
N LEU A 206 -10.45 -1.32 -1.07
CA LEU A 206 -9.48 -2.36 -0.76
C LEU A 206 -8.03 -1.89 -0.95
N ALA A 207 -7.72 -1.25 -2.07
CA ALA A 207 -6.38 -0.72 -2.32
C ALA A 207 -6.00 0.36 -1.30
N GLN A 208 -6.93 1.25 -0.95
CA GLN A 208 -6.72 2.24 0.11
C GLN A 208 -6.47 1.59 1.47
N ALA A 209 -7.29 0.61 1.85
CA ALA A 209 -7.12 -0.16 3.08
C ALA A 209 -5.76 -0.88 3.12
N ALA A 210 -5.32 -1.45 1.99
CA ALA A 210 -4.02 -2.12 1.87
C ALA A 210 -2.84 -1.16 2.13
N VAL A 211 -2.90 0.07 1.58
CA VAL A 211 -1.89 1.10 1.83
C VAL A 211 -1.88 1.52 3.30
N VAL A 212 -3.05 1.80 3.86
CA VAL A 212 -3.20 2.34 5.21
C VAL A 212 -2.86 1.32 6.30
N THR A 213 -3.17 0.04 6.07
CA THR A 213 -2.87 -1.04 7.03
C THR A 213 -1.46 -1.61 6.88
N GLY A 214 -0.71 -1.18 5.85
CA GLY A 214 0.64 -1.67 5.59
C GLY A 214 0.67 -3.10 5.06
N VAL A 215 -0.35 -3.50 4.29
CA VAL A 215 -0.43 -4.82 3.63
C VAL A 215 -0.61 -4.64 2.11
N PRO A 216 0.32 -3.93 1.44
CA PRO A 216 0.19 -3.63 0.02
C PRO A 216 0.17 -4.89 -0.86
N ARG A 217 0.71 -6.01 -0.39
CA ARG A 217 0.70 -7.29 -1.14
C ARG A 217 -0.69 -7.90 -1.27
N ALA A 218 -1.67 -7.47 -0.48
CA ALA A 218 -3.05 -7.96 -0.54
C ALA A 218 -3.72 -7.69 -1.90
N VAL A 219 -3.25 -6.70 -2.67
CA VAL A 219 -3.80 -6.41 -4.01
C VAL A 219 -3.19 -7.27 -5.12
N LEU A 220 -2.07 -7.95 -4.88
CA LEU A 220 -1.36 -8.69 -5.94
C LEU A 220 -2.22 -9.77 -6.61
N PRO A 221 -3.06 -10.56 -5.90
CA PRO A 221 -3.94 -11.55 -6.54
C PRO A 221 -4.95 -10.93 -7.52
N LEU A 222 -5.30 -9.65 -7.36
CA LEU A 222 -6.22 -8.93 -8.25
C LEU A 222 -5.54 -8.51 -9.57
N MET A 223 -4.22 -8.33 -9.52
CA MET A 223 -3.39 -7.81 -10.60
C MET A 223 -2.62 -8.90 -11.36
N PHE A 224 -2.34 -10.01 -10.69
CA PHE A 224 -1.55 -11.15 -11.15
C PHE A 224 -2.28 -12.45 -10.78
N PRO A 225 -3.36 -12.80 -11.49
CA PRO A 225 -4.12 -14.02 -11.20
C PRO A 225 -3.26 -15.27 -11.41
N ALA A 226 -3.50 -16.30 -10.59
CA ALA A 226 -2.75 -17.56 -10.66
C ALA A 226 -3.08 -18.40 -11.90
N ALA A 227 -4.24 -18.18 -12.52
CA ALA A 227 -4.70 -18.81 -13.75
C ALA A 227 -4.63 -17.81 -14.92
N PRO A 228 -4.59 -18.25 -16.19
CA PRO A 228 -4.56 -17.38 -17.37
C PRO A 228 -5.93 -16.68 -17.62
N ALA A 229 -6.40 -15.94 -16.62
CA ALA A 229 -7.61 -15.12 -16.65
C ALA A 229 -7.24 -13.63 -16.77
N GLU A 230 -8.15 -12.79 -17.27
CA GLU A 230 -7.94 -11.35 -17.27
C GLU A 230 -7.95 -10.86 -15.80
N PRO A 231 -6.99 -10.02 -15.38
CA PRO A 231 -6.94 -9.53 -14.00
C PRO A 231 -8.13 -8.65 -13.66
N ALA A 232 -8.59 -8.70 -12.40
CA ALA A 232 -9.61 -7.78 -11.87
C ALA A 232 -9.17 -6.32 -11.92
N VAL A 233 -7.86 -6.10 -11.86
CA VAL A 233 -7.23 -4.79 -11.85
C VAL A 233 -6.19 -4.71 -12.96
N SER A 234 -6.46 -3.85 -13.92
CA SER A 234 -5.53 -3.47 -14.98
C SER A 234 -5.57 -1.97 -15.23
N GLU A 235 -4.56 -1.48 -15.94
CA GLU A 235 -4.46 -0.13 -16.47
C GLU A 235 -5.56 0.19 -17.50
N THR A 236 -6.16 -0.83 -18.11
CA THR A 236 -7.22 -0.70 -19.11
C THR A 236 -8.61 -0.99 -18.55
N ALA A 237 -8.75 -1.31 -17.26
CA ALA A 237 -10.04 -1.70 -16.68
C ALA A 237 -11.04 -0.53 -16.65
N LEU A 238 -10.60 0.68 -16.31
CA LEU A 238 -11.48 1.83 -16.13
C LEU A 238 -12.05 2.47 -17.41
N PRO A 239 -11.30 2.59 -18.53
CA PRO A 239 -11.84 3.14 -19.78
C PRO A 239 -13.18 2.53 -20.21
N HIS A 240 -13.43 1.26 -19.89
CA HIS A 240 -14.67 0.57 -20.22
C HIS A 240 -15.89 1.01 -19.38
N VAL A 241 -15.67 1.59 -18.19
CA VAL A 241 -16.73 1.97 -17.24
C VAL A 241 -16.75 3.46 -16.92
N VAL A 242 -15.80 4.24 -17.46
CA VAL A 242 -15.58 5.66 -17.13
C VAL A 242 -16.72 6.59 -17.52
N LEU A 243 -17.56 6.17 -18.47
CA LEU A 243 -18.74 6.93 -18.91
C LEU A 243 -19.96 6.73 -18.00
N ASP A 244 -19.88 5.78 -17.07
CA ASP A 244 -20.97 5.51 -16.15
C ASP A 244 -21.04 6.59 -15.06
N PRO A 245 -22.22 7.15 -14.75
CA PRO A 245 -22.37 8.19 -13.74
C PRO A 245 -21.98 7.74 -12.32
N ALA A 246 -21.94 6.43 -12.05
CA ALA A 246 -21.46 5.90 -10.77
C ALA A 246 -19.94 6.07 -10.60
N VAL A 247 -19.19 6.27 -11.69
CA VAL A 247 -17.73 6.40 -11.68
C VAL A 247 -17.33 7.88 -11.66
N SER A 248 -16.99 8.37 -10.47
CA SER A 248 -16.55 9.76 -10.29
C SER A 248 -15.06 9.96 -10.60
N LEU A 249 -14.66 11.20 -10.90
CA LEU A 249 -13.26 11.57 -11.11
C LEU A 249 -12.38 11.27 -9.88
N GLY A 250 -12.94 11.42 -8.67
CA GLY A 250 -12.26 11.03 -7.43
C GLY A 250 -11.98 9.54 -7.39
N LEU A 251 -12.96 8.71 -7.77
CA LEU A 251 -12.82 7.25 -7.79
C LEU A 251 -11.76 6.78 -8.80
N ILE A 252 -11.72 7.39 -9.99
CA ILE A 252 -10.69 7.13 -11.00
C ILE A 252 -9.31 7.49 -10.46
N THR A 253 -9.20 8.66 -9.82
CA THR A 253 -7.94 9.15 -9.24
C THR A 253 -7.43 8.19 -8.17
N ASP A 254 -8.30 7.79 -7.24
CA ASP A 254 -7.95 6.91 -6.14
C ASP A 254 -7.64 5.48 -6.59
N TYR A 255 -8.32 4.98 -7.64
CA TYR A 255 -7.98 3.70 -8.27
C TYR A 255 -6.52 3.68 -8.72
N TYR A 256 -6.11 4.61 -9.59
CA TYR A 256 -4.74 4.61 -10.09
C TYR A 256 -3.72 4.90 -8.99
N ARG A 257 -4.05 5.79 -8.06
CA ARG A 257 -3.19 6.17 -6.94
C ARG A 257 -2.90 5.00 -6.01
N TYR A 258 -3.92 4.37 -5.42
CA TYR A 258 -3.69 3.38 -4.38
C TYR A 258 -3.13 2.07 -4.93
N PHE A 259 -3.49 1.65 -6.15
CA PHE A 259 -2.84 0.50 -6.78
C PHE A 259 -1.38 0.78 -7.11
N ALA A 260 -1.04 1.98 -7.62
CA ALA A 260 0.36 2.37 -7.80
C ALA A 260 1.14 2.35 -6.48
N PHE A 261 0.57 2.91 -5.41
CA PHE A 261 1.21 2.97 -4.10
C PHE A 261 1.45 1.57 -3.54
N CYS A 262 0.48 0.67 -3.66
CA CYS A 262 0.64 -0.73 -3.27
C CYS A 262 1.77 -1.42 -4.06
N LEU A 263 1.84 -1.23 -5.38
CA LEU A 263 2.86 -1.86 -6.20
C LEU A 263 4.27 -1.37 -5.84
N VAL A 264 4.48 -0.05 -5.71
CA VAL A 264 5.78 0.52 -5.32
C VAL A 264 6.17 0.04 -3.91
N THR A 265 5.23 0.04 -2.97
CA THR A 265 5.52 -0.41 -1.60
C THR A 265 5.84 -1.91 -1.58
N SER A 266 5.14 -2.73 -2.37
CA SER A 266 5.41 -4.17 -2.50
C SER A 266 6.81 -4.46 -3.04
N VAL A 267 7.29 -3.66 -3.99
CA VAL A 267 8.68 -3.73 -4.51
C VAL A 267 9.68 -3.45 -3.39
N VAL A 268 9.44 -2.41 -2.59
CA VAL A 268 10.32 -2.03 -1.49
C VAL A 268 10.30 -3.07 -0.36
N GLU A 269 9.16 -3.73 -0.10
CA GLU A 269 9.08 -4.83 0.86
C GLU A 269 9.83 -6.09 0.42
N ALA A 270 9.98 -6.32 -0.89
CA ALA A 270 10.68 -7.47 -1.43
C ALA A 270 12.19 -7.45 -1.13
N ALA A 271 12.86 -8.58 -1.34
CA ALA A 271 14.31 -8.68 -1.18
C ALA A 271 15.07 -8.07 -2.38
N ALA A 272 14.46 -8.11 -3.55
CA ALA A 272 15.00 -7.61 -4.82
C ALA A 272 13.92 -6.82 -5.57
N ILE A 273 14.36 -5.94 -6.47
CA ILE A 273 13.47 -5.11 -7.28
C ILE A 273 12.79 -5.97 -8.37
N ASP A 274 11.48 -6.12 -8.25
CA ASP A 274 10.67 -6.78 -9.27
C ASP A 274 10.34 -5.83 -10.43
N ASP A 275 10.86 -6.15 -11.62
CA ASP A 275 10.62 -5.38 -12.85
C ASP A 275 9.16 -5.43 -13.32
N VAL A 276 8.42 -6.50 -13.03
CA VAL A 276 7.00 -6.63 -13.41
C VAL A 276 6.18 -5.65 -12.58
N LEU A 277 6.39 -5.65 -11.25
CA LEU A 277 5.69 -4.75 -10.34
C LEU A 277 6.02 -3.29 -10.62
N THR A 278 7.31 -2.94 -10.76
CA THR A 278 7.72 -1.56 -11.04
C THR A 278 7.23 -1.06 -12.40
N SER A 279 7.21 -1.92 -13.43
CA SER A 279 6.66 -1.56 -14.74
C SER A 279 5.16 -1.32 -14.68
N LYS A 280 4.40 -2.18 -13.97
CA LYS A 280 2.96 -1.98 -13.80
C LYS A 280 2.67 -0.70 -12.98
N ALA A 281 3.47 -0.44 -11.94
CA ALA A 281 3.36 0.79 -11.15
C ALA A 281 3.60 2.04 -12.00
N ASP A 282 4.58 2.01 -12.91
CA ASP A 282 4.86 3.14 -13.81
C ASP A 282 3.68 3.46 -14.73
N VAL A 283 3.01 2.44 -15.26
CA VAL A 283 1.82 2.64 -16.10
C VAL A 283 0.72 3.33 -15.30
N PHE A 284 0.41 2.82 -14.10
CA PHE A 284 -0.61 3.41 -13.22
C PHE A 284 -0.27 4.87 -12.85
N LEU A 285 0.98 5.15 -12.47
CA LEU A 285 1.45 6.49 -12.11
C LEU A 285 1.42 7.46 -13.30
N ARG A 286 1.78 7.00 -14.51
CA ARG A 286 1.73 7.84 -15.71
C ARG A 286 0.31 8.18 -16.13
N VAL A 287 -0.61 7.21 -16.05
CA VAL A 287 -2.04 7.47 -16.30
C VAL A 287 -2.57 8.49 -15.30
N LEU A 288 -2.23 8.34 -14.02
CA LEU A 288 -2.59 9.27 -12.97
C LEU A 288 -2.06 10.70 -13.24
N LEU A 289 -0.77 10.85 -13.56
CA LEU A 289 -0.15 12.15 -13.83
C LEU A 289 -0.63 12.79 -15.14
N ALA A 290 -1.20 12.01 -16.06
CA ALA A 290 -1.82 12.49 -17.29
C ALA A 290 -3.26 13.03 -17.07
N LEU A 291 -3.85 12.86 -15.89
CA LEU A 291 -5.19 13.38 -15.61
C LEU A 291 -5.17 14.92 -15.55
N PRO A 292 -6.10 15.62 -16.23
CA PRO A 292 -6.06 17.07 -16.36
C PRO A 292 -5.99 17.85 -15.04
N HIS A 293 -6.69 17.39 -14.00
CA HIS A 293 -6.71 18.04 -12.69
C HIS A 293 -5.44 17.83 -11.87
N LEU A 294 -4.55 16.91 -12.29
CA LEU A 294 -3.25 16.63 -11.66
C LEU A 294 -2.07 17.26 -12.41
N HIS A 295 -2.31 17.97 -13.51
CA HIS A 295 -1.25 18.71 -14.20
C HIS A 295 -0.55 19.72 -13.29
N LEU A 296 0.77 19.80 -13.45
CA LEU A 296 1.62 20.68 -12.64
C LEU A 296 1.22 22.16 -12.70
N SER A 297 0.67 22.62 -13.82
CA SER A 297 0.15 24.00 -13.98
C SER A 297 -0.86 24.38 -12.89
N ASN A 298 -1.61 23.42 -12.37
CA ASN A 298 -2.63 23.66 -11.35
C ASN A 298 -2.05 23.82 -9.93
N TYR A 299 -0.78 23.43 -9.72
CA TYR A 299 -0.10 23.38 -8.41
C TYR A 299 1.18 24.23 -8.34
N MET A 300 1.80 24.59 -9.48
CA MET A 300 3.05 25.35 -9.49
C MET A 300 2.90 26.80 -9.03
N THR A 301 1.72 27.43 -9.22
CA THR A 301 1.42 28.78 -8.71
C THR A 301 1.54 28.86 -7.19
N ASP A 302 1.14 27.80 -6.48
CA ASP A 302 1.26 27.70 -5.02
C ASP A 302 2.72 27.46 -4.59
N ALA A 303 3.54 26.80 -5.42
CA ALA A 303 4.91 26.47 -5.07
C ALA A 303 5.89 27.64 -5.20
N VAL A 304 5.66 28.58 -6.13
CA VAL A 304 6.66 29.61 -6.51
C VAL A 304 6.44 30.98 -5.81
N GLY A 305 5.39 31.16 -5.02
CA GLY A 305 5.26 32.33 -4.14
C GLY A 305 5.13 33.69 -4.84
N VAL A 306 4.78 33.71 -6.12
CA VAL A 306 4.54 34.95 -6.87
C VAL A 306 3.14 35.45 -6.50
N GLY A 307 3.05 36.68 -5.98
CA GLY A 307 1.85 37.33 -5.45
C GLY A 307 0.72 37.65 -6.46
N ALA A 308 0.49 36.78 -7.44
CA ALA A 308 -0.68 36.85 -8.31
C ALA A 308 -1.78 35.94 -7.74
N ALA A 309 -2.99 36.50 -7.58
CA ALA A 309 -4.16 35.80 -7.07
C ALA A 309 -4.41 34.47 -7.85
N PRO A 310 -4.84 33.40 -7.17
CA PRO A 310 -5.00 32.10 -7.79
C PRO A 310 -6.25 32.08 -8.67
N GLN A 311 -6.08 32.22 -9.98
CA GLN A 311 -7.08 31.80 -10.96
C GLN A 311 -6.82 30.35 -11.37
N SER A 312 -6.92 29.42 -10.40
CA SER A 312 -7.17 28.01 -10.73
C SER A 312 -8.63 27.92 -11.17
N THR A 313 -8.88 27.97 -12.49
CA THR A 313 -10.24 27.89 -13.05
C THR A 313 -10.87 26.51 -12.89
N GLN A 314 -10.12 25.50 -12.42
CA GLN A 314 -10.62 24.16 -12.17
C GLN A 314 -10.64 23.84 -10.65
N PRO A 315 -11.71 23.18 -10.15
CA PRO A 315 -11.75 22.69 -8.78
C PRO A 315 -10.66 21.62 -8.60
N ARG A 316 -9.79 21.81 -7.59
CA ARG A 316 -8.76 20.84 -7.25
C ARG A 316 -9.41 19.65 -6.54
N VAL A 317 -9.49 18.51 -7.23
CA VAL A 317 -10.00 17.24 -6.67
C VAL A 317 -9.03 16.66 -5.63
N VAL A 318 -7.74 16.98 -5.75
CA VAL A 318 -6.67 16.46 -4.88
C VAL A 318 -5.97 17.62 -4.17
N SER A 319 -5.68 17.45 -2.88
CA SER A 319 -4.95 18.46 -2.10
C SER A 319 -3.49 18.59 -2.55
N PRO A 320 -2.82 19.73 -2.34
CA PRO A 320 -1.40 19.88 -2.67
C PRO A 320 -0.52 18.81 -2.03
N ALA A 321 -0.77 18.45 -0.76
CA ALA A 321 -0.03 17.40 -0.06
C ALA A 321 -0.21 16.00 -0.70
N ALA A 322 -1.44 15.66 -1.11
CA ALA A 322 -1.70 14.41 -1.82
C ALA A 322 -1.07 14.42 -3.23
N ARG A 323 -0.98 15.58 -3.89
CA ARG A 323 -0.29 15.71 -5.18
C ARG A 323 1.24 15.58 -5.05
N GLU A 324 1.83 16.10 -3.97
CA GLU A 324 3.23 15.87 -3.60
C GLU A 324 3.51 14.38 -3.37
N GLU A 325 2.62 13.69 -2.66
CA GLU A 325 2.74 12.26 -2.42
C GLU A 325 2.71 11.45 -3.73
N ILE A 326 1.82 11.80 -4.67
CA ILE A 326 1.80 11.18 -6.01
C ILE A 326 3.13 11.39 -6.73
N ALA A 327 3.67 12.62 -6.72
CA ALA A 327 4.98 12.91 -7.33
C ALA A 327 6.10 12.09 -6.69
N PHE A 328 6.08 11.97 -5.36
CA PHE A 328 7.04 11.20 -4.60
C PHE A 328 7.07 9.71 -4.99
N PHE A 329 5.90 9.06 -5.06
CA PHE A 329 5.80 7.66 -5.51
C PHE A 329 6.24 7.49 -6.97
N TYR A 330 5.92 8.46 -7.85
CA TYR A 330 6.39 8.44 -9.23
C TYR A 330 7.92 8.52 -9.34
N LEU A 331 8.52 9.50 -8.68
CA LEU A 331 9.98 9.70 -8.69
C LEU A 331 10.71 8.48 -8.12
N LEU A 332 10.22 7.94 -7.00
CA LEU A 332 10.79 6.73 -6.39
C LEU A 332 10.70 5.52 -7.33
N ASN A 333 9.55 5.31 -7.98
CA ASN A 333 9.39 4.22 -8.94
C ASN A 333 10.31 4.39 -10.16
N CYS A 334 10.50 5.61 -10.68
CA CYS A 334 11.46 5.86 -11.75
C CYS A 334 12.89 5.45 -11.35
N LEU A 335 13.31 5.73 -10.11
CA LEU A 335 14.62 5.36 -9.61
C LEU A 335 14.76 3.84 -9.42
N LEU A 336 13.75 3.15 -8.89
CA LEU A 336 13.75 1.69 -8.76
C LEU A 336 13.77 0.97 -10.13
N ARG A 337 13.29 1.62 -11.19
CA ARG A 337 13.25 1.07 -12.55
C ARG A 337 14.55 1.17 -13.33
N LEU A 338 15.56 1.87 -12.81
CA LEU A 338 16.82 2.06 -13.53
C LEU A 338 17.41 0.72 -13.99
N ARG A 339 17.89 0.71 -15.24
CA ARG A 339 18.58 -0.43 -15.88
C ARG A 339 19.91 -0.05 -16.52
N SER A 340 20.13 1.24 -16.75
CA SER A 340 21.33 1.78 -17.36
C SER A 340 21.64 3.18 -16.80
N LEU A 341 22.93 3.51 -16.73
CA LEU A 341 23.39 4.80 -16.20
C LEU A 341 22.86 6.00 -16.98
N PRO A 342 22.70 5.95 -18.32
CA PRO A 342 22.10 7.03 -19.09
C PRO A 342 20.68 7.39 -18.66
N GLN A 343 19.87 6.44 -18.17
CA GLN A 343 18.52 6.72 -17.68
C GLN A 343 18.53 7.63 -16.44
N PHE A 344 19.60 7.58 -15.64
CA PHE A 344 19.77 8.47 -14.50
C PHE A 344 20.41 9.80 -14.92
N ALA A 345 21.41 9.77 -15.80
CA ALA A 345 22.13 10.98 -16.21
C ALA A 345 21.30 11.92 -17.10
N ALA A 346 20.41 11.36 -17.93
CA ALA A 346 19.52 12.10 -18.81
C ALA A 346 18.08 11.57 -18.64
N PRO A 347 17.42 11.88 -17.51
CA PRO A 347 16.08 11.37 -17.23
C PRO A 347 15.03 12.01 -18.16
N PRO A 348 13.87 11.37 -18.35
CA PRO A 348 12.77 11.92 -19.15
C PRO A 348 12.29 13.29 -18.63
N GLN A 349 11.77 14.15 -19.52
CA GLN A 349 11.27 15.49 -19.14
C GLN A 349 10.23 15.44 -18.03
N THR A 350 9.32 14.45 -18.04
CA THR A 350 8.32 14.24 -16.99
C THR A 350 8.95 13.99 -15.63
N PHE A 351 10.05 13.23 -15.55
CA PHE A 351 10.80 13.04 -14.30
C PHE A 351 11.36 14.38 -13.82
N THR A 352 12.02 15.13 -14.70
CA THR A 352 12.60 16.43 -14.37
C THR A 352 11.57 17.45 -13.91
N SER A 353 10.39 17.51 -14.55
CA SER A 353 9.31 18.42 -14.15
C SER A 353 8.68 18.05 -12.81
N GLU A 354 8.39 16.76 -12.59
CA GLU A 354 7.86 16.27 -11.31
C GLU A 354 8.85 16.46 -10.17
N ARG A 355 10.15 16.22 -10.42
CA ARG A 355 11.23 16.46 -9.45
C ARG A 355 11.28 17.92 -9.03
N ARG A 356 11.29 18.85 -9.99
CA ARG A 356 11.31 20.30 -9.70
C ARG A 356 10.08 20.71 -8.89
N PHE A 357 8.90 20.25 -9.29
CA PHE A 357 7.67 20.51 -8.56
C PHE A 357 7.73 19.99 -7.12
N PHE A 358 8.09 18.71 -6.94
CA PHE A 358 8.16 18.08 -5.64
C PHE A 358 9.14 18.79 -4.71
N VAL A 359 10.39 19.03 -5.15
CA VAL A 359 11.41 19.69 -4.32
C VAL A 359 10.97 21.11 -3.94
N ALA A 360 10.40 21.88 -4.87
CA ALA A 360 9.94 23.24 -4.57
C ALA A 360 8.76 23.25 -3.59
N SER A 361 7.72 22.46 -3.86
CA SER A 361 6.50 22.38 -3.04
C SER A 361 6.81 21.84 -1.63
N PHE A 362 7.58 20.75 -1.57
CA PHE A 362 7.92 20.09 -0.32
C PHE A 362 8.82 20.94 0.58
N ASN A 363 9.85 21.61 0.02
CA ASN A 363 10.69 22.53 0.80
C ASN A 363 9.89 23.73 1.31
N LYS A 364 8.99 24.28 0.50
CA LYS A 364 8.10 25.38 0.93
C LYS A 364 7.23 24.94 2.10
N ARG A 365 6.65 23.73 2.05
CA ARG A 365 5.87 23.17 3.15
C ARG A 365 6.70 22.94 4.41
N CYS A 366 7.91 22.38 4.27
CA CYS A 366 8.83 22.19 5.40
C CYS A 366 9.22 23.53 6.06
N GLY A 367 9.43 24.59 5.26
CA GLY A 367 9.70 25.93 5.77
C GLY A 367 8.51 26.51 6.55
N ALA A 368 7.30 26.41 5.99
CA ALA A 368 6.08 26.88 6.66
C ALA A 368 5.78 26.14 7.97
N GLU A 369 6.02 24.83 8.03
CA GLU A 369 5.90 24.04 9.27
C GLU A 369 6.91 24.50 10.35
N LEU A 370 8.12 24.89 9.94
CA LEU A 370 9.16 25.40 10.83
C LEU A 370 8.81 26.81 11.35
N ASP A 371 8.34 27.69 10.48
CA ASP A 371 7.92 29.04 10.86
C ASP A 371 6.76 28.99 11.87
N PHE A 372 5.78 28.10 11.66
CA PHE A 372 4.69 27.88 12.61
C PHE A 372 5.21 27.37 13.96
N SER A 373 6.15 26.42 13.94
CA SER A 373 6.76 25.85 15.15
C SER A 373 7.61 26.87 15.91
N ALA A 374 8.30 27.78 15.21
CA ALA A 374 9.10 28.85 15.81
C ALA A 374 8.24 30.01 16.34
N SER A 375 7.05 30.23 15.77
CA SER A 375 6.10 31.27 16.19
C SER A 375 5.27 30.87 17.41
N ALA A 376 5.22 29.58 17.75
CA ALA A 376 4.62 29.05 18.98
C ALA A 376 5.51 29.41 20.19
N SER A 377 5.31 30.62 20.69
CA SER A 377 6.09 31.29 21.73
C SER A 377 5.80 30.72 23.13
N LEU A 378 6.48 29.62 23.48
CA LEU A 378 6.89 29.32 24.85
C LEU A 378 8.34 28.84 24.83
N SER A 379 9.25 29.80 24.64
CA SER A 379 10.69 29.60 24.77
C SER A 379 11.02 29.15 26.21
N ARG A 380 11.56 27.93 26.36
CA ARG A 380 12.66 27.56 27.27
C ARG A 380 12.78 26.03 27.33
N THR A 381 13.42 25.45 26.31
CA THR A 381 14.43 24.39 26.44
C THR A 381 14.93 24.05 25.03
N GLY A 382 16.25 23.99 24.87
CA GLY A 382 16.89 23.88 23.56
C GLY A 382 16.61 22.54 22.87
N SER A 383 16.52 22.61 21.54
CA SER A 383 17.02 21.60 20.60
C SER A 383 16.57 20.14 20.77
N VAL A 384 15.43 19.84 21.40
CA VAL A 384 14.80 18.50 21.38
C VAL A 384 13.28 18.65 21.52
N VAL A 385 12.60 19.28 20.57
CA VAL A 385 11.13 19.23 20.58
C VAL A 385 10.61 19.20 19.14
N SER A 386 10.59 17.99 18.56
CA SER A 386 9.59 17.66 17.56
C SER A 386 8.30 17.42 18.34
N MET A 387 7.52 18.48 18.62
CA MET A 387 6.10 18.26 18.93
C MET A 387 5.43 17.89 17.61
N THR A 388 5.53 16.62 17.23
CA THR A 388 4.34 15.95 16.71
C THR A 388 3.22 16.31 17.68
N ARG A 389 2.12 16.87 17.13
CA ARG A 389 0.91 17.27 17.86
C ARG A 389 0.82 16.49 19.18
N MET A 390 0.93 17.19 20.31
CA MET A 390 0.68 16.62 21.64
C MET A 390 -0.67 15.92 21.60
N ALA A 391 -0.64 14.62 21.33
CA ALA A 391 -1.70 13.72 21.68
C ALA A 391 -1.68 13.70 23.20
N ASP A 392 -2.83 14.04 23.81
CA ASP A 392 -3.04 13.94 25.25
C ASP A 392 -2.42 12.63 25.79
N PRO A 393 -1.65 12.67 26.88
CA PRO A 393 -1.16 11.49 27.54
C PRO A 393 -2.33 10.84 28.31
N SER A 394 -3.26 10.23 27.58
CA SER A 394 -4.11 9.20 28.15
C SER A 394 -3.29 7.91 28.21
N PRO A 395 -3.04 7.33 29.40
CA PRO A 395 -2.19 6.14 29.59
C PRO A 395 -2.76 4.84 28.96
N LEU A 396 -3.80 4.93 28.13
CA LEU A 396 -4.51 3.80 27.50
C LEU A 396 -4.42 3.80 25.95
N HIS A 397 -3.62 4.65 25.33
CA HIS A 397 -3.44 4.66 23.87
C HIS A 397 -1.97 4.50 23.46
N VAL A 398 -1.65 3.33 22.90
CA VAL A 398 -0.44 3.15 22.09
C VAL A 398 -0.62 4.00 20.82
N PRO A 399 0.29 4.94 20.50
CA PRO A 399 0.15 5.75 19.30
C PRO A 399 0.06 4.86 18.04
N PRO A 400 -0.78 5.21 17.06
CA PRO A 400 -0.94 4.41 15.85
C PRO A 400 0.40 4.33 15.10
N ALA A 401 0.75 3.13 14.63
CA ALA A 401 1.95 2.95 13.84
C ALA A 401 1.75 3.54 12.43
N HIS A 402 2.67 4.37 11.98
CA HIS A 402 2.60 4.98 10.65
C HIS A 402 3.27 4.07 9.62
N VAL A 403 2.46 3.26 8.93
CA VAL A 403 2.92 2.17 8.05
C VAL A 403 3.15 2.58 6.60
N MET A 404 2.54 3.67 6.14
CA MET A 404 2.68 4.12 4.75
C MET A 404 4.11 4.54 4.44
N LEU A 405 4.64 4.12 3.30
CA LEU A 405 5.99 4.50 2.84
C LEU A 405 6.17 6.03 2.75
N SER A 406 5.09 6.76 2.44
CA SER A 406 5.04 8.22 2.40
C SER A 406 4.94 8.91 3.76
N CYS A 407 4.84 8.18 4.88
CA CYS A 407 4.73 8.81 6.21
C CYS A 407 5.96 9.65 6.58
N VAL A 408 7.11 9.45 5.93
CA VAL A 408 8.27 10.33 6.06
C VAL A 408 7.96 11.78 5.64
N LEU A 409 7.00 11.98 4.74
CA LEU A 409 6.58 13.31 4.25
C LEU A 409 5.74 14.08 5.27
N THR A 410 5.02 13.40 6.15
CA THR A 410 4.11 13.98 7.14
C THR A 410 4.70 13.92 8.55
N GLU A 411 5.09 12.73 8.99
CA GLU A 411 5.59 12.43 10.35
C GLU A 411 7.11 12.56 10.49
N GLY A 412 7.83 12.83 9.39
CA GLY A 412 9.27 13.07 9.43
C GLY A 412 9.62 14.26 10.32
N THR A 413 10.71 14.19 11.08
CA THR A 413 11.29 15.41 11.67
C THR A 413 11.75 16.35 10.55
N TYR A 414 11.85 17.66 10.81
CA TYR A 414 12.36 18.61 9.81
C TYR A 414 13.69 18.15 9.19
N LYS A 415 14.60 17.62 10.00
CA LYS A 415 15.89 17.08 9.52
C LYS A 415 15.69 15.84 8.65
N GLU A 416 14.80 14.91 9.02
CA GLU A 416 14.45 13.76 8.18
C GLU A 416 13.87 14.21 6.83
N LYS A 417 12.91 15.13 6.83
CA LYS A 417 12.29 15.66 5.62
C LYS A 417 13.33 16.32 4.69
N VAL A 418 14.16 17.22 5.22
CA VAL A 418 15.15 17.93 4.40
C VAL A 418 16.29 17.02 3.95
N ARG A 419 16.90 16.25 4.86
CA ARG A 419 18.11 15.47 4.58
C ARG A 419 17.84 14.10 3.97
N LEU A 420 16.77 13.42 4.36
CA LEU A 420 16.46 12.10 3.80
C LEU A 420 15.61 12.19 2.54
N VAL A 421 14.71 13.17 2.43
CA VAL A 421 13.76 13.26 1.31
C VAL A 421 14.17 14.32 0.29
N ALA A 422 14.22 15.60 0.70
CA ALA A 422 14.43 16.70 -0.24
C ALA A 422 15.82 16.64 -0.89
N GLU A 423 16.88 16.42 -0.09
CA GLU A 423 18.25 16.28 -0.57
C GLU A 423 18.42 15.05 -1.49
N PHE A 424 17.85 13.90 -1.11
CA PHE A 424 17.88 12.68 -1.93
C PHE A 424 17.25 12.89 -3.30
N ILE A 425 16.03 13.43 -3.35
CA ILE A 425 15.30 13.68 -4.60
C ILE A 425 15.95 14.81 -5.41
N SER A 426 16.55 15.82 -4.76
CA SER A 426 17.28 16.89 -5.44
C SER A 426 18.54 16.36 -6.15
N LEU A 427 19.28 15.46 -5.51
CA LEU A 427 20.48 14.84 -6.10
C LEU A 427 20.14 13.82 -7.20
N ALA A 428 18.92 13.27 -7.19
CA ALA A 428 18.46 12.32 -8.20
C ALA A 428 18.23 12.99 -9.56
N GLY A 429 19.04 12.64 -10.57
CA GLY A 429 18.85 13.06 -11.96
C GLY A 429 19.28 14.50 -12.29
N ASP A 430 20.22 15.07 -11.53
CA ASP A 430 20.74 16.42 -11.80
C ASP A 430 21.77 16.40 -12.94
N PRO A 431 21.55 17.13 -14.06
CA PRO A 431 22.50 17.19 -15.17
C PRO A 431 23.66 18.15 -14.89
N PRO A 432 24.72 18.11 -15.71
CA PRO A 432 25.95 17.36 -15.51
C PRO A 432 26.92 18.07 -14.54
N ALA A 433 26.63 18.12 -13.25
CA ALA A 433 27.74 18.11 -12.29
C ALA A 433 28.28 16.66 -12.32
N ALA A 434 29.41 16.43 -13.00
CA ALA A 434 30.12 15.16 -13.01
C ALA A 434 30.40 14.75 -11.55
N GLY A 435 29.50 13.96 -10.97
CA GLY A 435 29.40 13.82 -9.53
C GLY A 435 28.02 13.47 -9.00
N SER A 436 26.91 13.60 -9.74
CA SER A 436 25.57 13.35 -9.16
C SER A 436 25.35 11.91 -8.67
N VAL A 437 25.76 10.89 -9.44
CA VAL A 437 25.64 9.47 -9.02
C VAL A 437 26.57 9.18 -7.84
N LYS A 438 27.84 9.58 -7.95
CA LYS A 438 28.84 9.36 -6.90
C LYS A 438 28.46 10.08 -5.60
N CYS A 439 28.08 11.35 -5.69
CA CYS A 439 27.63 12.18 -4.57
C CYS A 439 26.40 11.57 -3.91
N LEU A 440 25.39 11.15 -4.69
CA LEU A 440 24.20 10.50 -4.14
C LEU A 440 24.56 9.19 -3.41
N VAL A 441 25.37 8.33 -4.04
CA VAL A 441 25.80 7.07 -3.42
C VAL A 441 26.64 7.30 -2.16
N GLU A 442 27.60 8.23 -2.17
CA GLU A 442 28.44 8.55 -1.01
C GLU A 442 27.65 9.23 0.12
N THR A 443 26.66 10.07 -0.22
CA THR A 443 25.82 10.78 0.77
C THR A 443 24.85 9.82 1.47
N PHE A 444 24.29 8.88 0.73
CA PHE A 444 23.29 7.92 1.20
C PHE A 444 23.85 6.50 1.35
N ASP A 445 25.15 6.36 1.61
CA ASP A 445 25.75 5.05 1.88
C ASP A 445 25.21 4.48 3.22
N MET A 446 24.44 3.40 3.11
CA MET A 446 23.86 2.66 4.24
C MET A 446 24.50 1.29 4.43
N SER A 447 25.71 1.08 3.89
CA SER A 447 26.43 -0.19 4.00
C SER A 447 26.62 -0.64 5.46
N ALA A 448 26.76 0.30 6.40
CA ALA A 448 26.83 0.01 7.83
C ALA A 448 25.57 -0.70 8.39
N LEU A 449 24.40 -0.56 7.75
CA LEU A 449 23.18 -1.27 8.14
C LEU A 449 23.20 -2.76 7.74
N HIS A 450 24.05 -3.13 6.78
CA HIS A 450 24.15 -4.51 6.26
C HIS A 450 25.17 -5.36 7.04
N GLN A 451 25.92 -4.74 7.95
CA GLN A 451 27.09 -5.33 8.55
C GLN A 451 26.79 -6.24 9.75
N ARG A 452 27.08 -7.55 9.57
CA ARG A 452 27.53 -8.48 10.63
C ARG A 452 29.03 -8.31 10.94
N THR A 453 29.67 -7.21 10.56
CA THR A 453 31.11 -7.00 10.66
C THR A 453 31.47 -6.14 11.88
N ASN A 454 32.37 -6.66 12.71
CA ASN A 454 32.85 -6.13 14.00
C ASN A 454 33.61 -4.79 13.95
N ASN A 455 33.52 -4.02 12.88
CA ASN A 455 34.24 -2.75 12.77
C ASN A 455 33.26 -1.60 12.82
N PHE A 456 32.99 -1.13 14.05
CA PHE A 456 32.40 0.17 14.33
C PHE A 456 33.33 1.30 13.88
N ALA A 457 33.54 1.44 12.57
CA ALA A 457 33.84 2.75 12.04
C ALA A 457 32.51 3.50 12.06
N MET A 458 32.23 4.21 13.16
CA MET A 458 31.22 5.27 13.19
C MET A 458 31.63 6.34 12.16
N GLY A 459 31.35 6.08 10.89
CA GLY A 459 31.42 7.07 9.83
C GLY A 459 30.47 8.20 10.22
N ALA A 460 31.00 9.41 10.31
CA ALA A 460 30.31 10.63 10.70
C ALA A 460 29.31 11.11 9.64
N HIS A 461 28.49 10.20 9.08
CA HIS A 461 27.46 10.53 8.10
C HIS A 461 26.17 10.87 8.85
N ASP A 462 25.75 12.12 8.74
CA ASP A 462 24.53 12.64 9.38
C ASP A 462 23.28 11.85 9.00
N VAL A 463 23.24 11.28 7.79
CA VAL A 463 22.15 10.45 7.28
C VAL A 463 21.98 9.16 8.10
N LEU A 464 23.07 8.44 8.40
CA LEU A 464 23.02 7.21 9.21
C LEU A 464 22.51 7.49 10.64
N ARG A 465 22.93 8.63 11.21
CA ARG A 465 22.45 9.07 12.54
C ARG A 465 20.95 9.37 12.55
N LEU A 466 20.41 9.91 11.46
CA LEU A 466 18.96 10.11 11.32
C LEU A 466 18.24 8.76 11.23
N VAL A 467 18.76 7.81 10.45
CA VAL A 467 18.17 6.48 10.32
C VAL A 467 18.11 5.74 11.66
N HIS A 468 19.19 5.75 12.45
CA HIS A 468 19.23 5.08 13.75
C HIS A 468 18.27 5.67 14.80
N ARG A 469 17.72 6.86 14.57
CA ARG A 469 16.73 7.51 15.46
C ARG A 469 15.29 7.16 15.12
N ILE A 470 15.05 6.52 13.98
CA ILE A 470 13.70 6.11 13.58
C ILE A 470 13.29 4.94 14.46
N ASP A 471 12.20 5.10 15.21
CA ASP A 471 11.56 3.99 15.92
C ASP A 471 10.84 3.08 14.91
N PRO A 472 11.30 1.82 14.71
CA PRO A 472 10.69 0.91 13.75
C PRO A 472 9.30 0.44 14.16
N GLN A 473 8.95 0.46 15.45
CA GLN A 473 7.64 0.05 15.95
C GLN A 473 6.60 1.14 15.76
N GLN A 474 6.99 2.40 15.98
CA GLN A 474 6.10 3.55 15.81
C GLN A 474 6.02 4.03 14.36
N TYR A 475 7.12 3.99 13.60
CA TYR A 475 7.22 4.52 12.24
C TYR A 475 7.75 3.49 11.22
N PRO A 476 7.10 2.32 11.08
CA PRO A 476 7.53 1.29 10.12
C PRO A 476 7.57 1.79 8.67
N GLY A 477 6.72 2.75 8.29
CA GLY A 477 6.74 3.36 6.95
C GLY A 477 8.00 4.18 6.68
N LYS A 478 8.60 4.83 7.69
CA LYS A 478 9.89 5.52 7.55
C LYS A 478 11.02 4.52 7.33
N VAL A 479 10.98 3.38 8.02
CA VAL A 479 11.93 2.27 7.81
C VAL A 479 11.81 1.72 6.39
N LEU A 480 10.58 1.54 5.88
CA LEU A 480 10.35 1.16 4.48
C LEU A 480 10.94 2.19 3.52
N TYR A 481 10.78 3.49 3.77
CA TYR A 481 11.39 4.52 2.94
C TYR A 481 12.92 4.47 2.94
N VAL A 482 13.55 4.28 4.11
CA VAL A 482 15.01 4.10 4.21
C VAL A 482 15.47 2.88 3.41
N LYS A 483 14.71 1.77 3.48
CA LYS A 483 14.97 0.59 2.65
C LYS A 483 14.87 0.92 1.16
N ALA A 484 13.92 1.75 0.75
CA ALA A 484 13.80 2.18 -0.65
C ALA A 484 15.02 3.00 -1.11
N ILE A 485 15.52 3.92 -0.27
CA ILE A 485 16.77 4.66 -0.54
C ILE A 485 17.93 3.70 -0.73
N ASP A 486 18.11 2.77 0.21
CA ASP A 486 19.18 1.77 0.15
C ASP A 486 19.12 0.91 -1.12
N MET A 487 17.93 0.46 -1.51
CA MET A 487 17.72 -0.28 -2.77
C MET A 487 18.11 0.56 -4.00
N VAL A 488 17.78 1.85 -4.03
CA VAL A 488 18.18 2.75 -5.12
C VAL A 488 19.69 2.97 -5.15
N VAL A 489 20.33 3.16 -3.99
CA VAL A 489 21.80 3.33 -3.88
C VAL A 489 22.52 2.10 -4.42
N ARG A 490 22.12 0.90 -3.99
CA ARG A 490 22.69 -0.36 -4.50
C ARG A 490 22.38 -0.56 -5.99
N LEU A 491 21.20 -0.17 -6.46
CA LEU A 491 20.86 -0.23 -7.89
C LEU A 491 21.76 0.71 -8.73
N LEU A 492 22.05 1.91 -8.24
CA LEU A 492 22.96 2.84 -8.93
C LEU A 492 24.39 2.27 -9.01
N GLN A 493 24.88 1.66 -7.94
CA GLN A 493 26.16 0.95 -7.92
C GLN A 493 26.18 -0.20 -8.94
N LEU A 494 25.14 -1.03 -8.96
CA LEU A 494 24.97 -2.14 -9.91
C LEU A 494 24.96 -1.66 -11.37
N VAL A 495 24.21 -0.61 -11.64
CA VAL A 495 24.06 -0.05 -12.99
C VAL A 495 25.35 0.66 -13.44
N ALA A 496 26.10 1.29 -12.52
CA ALA A 496 27.43 1.83 -12.79
C ALA A 496 28.43 0.71 -13.13
N LEU A 497 28.45 -0.38 -12.36
CA LEU A 497 29.26 -1.56 -12.68
C LEU A 497 28.94 -2.07 -14.08
N LYS A 498 27.66 -2.27 -14.38
CA LYS A 498 27.20 -2.72 -15.71
C LYS A 498 27.68 -1.81 -16.85
N HIS A 499 27.76 -0.51 -16.61
CA HIS A 499 28.24 0.45 -17.59
C HIS A 499 29.76 0.38 -17.79
N PHE A 500 30.52 0.14 -16.73
CA PHE A 500 31.98 0.21 -16.76
C PHE A 500 32.66 -1.12 -17.14
N ILE A 501 32.05 -2.28 -16.85
CA ILE A 501 32.60 -3.60 -17.21
C ILE A 501 32.98 -3.74 -18.70
N PRO A 502 32.15 -3.30 -19.67
CA PRO A 502 32.49 -3.42 -21.10
C PRO A 502 33.53 -2.39 -21.55
N VAL A 503 33.57 -1.23 -20.88
CA VAL A 503 34.42 -0.09 -21.26
C VAL A 503 35.84 -0.26 -20.75
N PHE A 504 35.97 -0.90 -19.59
CA PHE A 504 37.23 -1.22 -18.98
C PHE A 504 37.45 -2.73 -19.11
N ASN A 505 38.30 -3.16 -20.05
CA ASN A 505 38.94 -4.48 -20.04
C ASN A 505 39.85 -4.62 -18.79
N CYS A 506 39.27 -4.45 -17.61
CA CYS A 506 39.98 -4.08 -16.40
C CYS A 506 40.52 -5.33 -15.72
N SER A 507 41.80 -5.28 -15.38
CA SER A 507 42.47 -6.19 -14.45
C SER A 507 42.01 -6.06 -13.00
N LEU A 508 41.06 -5.17 -12.71
CA LEU A 508 40.53 -4.89 -11.37
C LEU A 508 39.34 -5.80 -11.08
N SER A 509 39.29 -6.36 -9.87
CA SER A 509 38.11 -7.10 -9.42
C SER A 509 36.89 -6.15 -9.32
N PRO A 510 35.67 -6.62 -9.57
CA PRO A 510 34.49 -5.76 -9.50
C PRO A 510 34.24 -5.13 -8.13
N ALA A 511 34.65 -5.80 -7.06
CA ALA A 511 34.59 -5.29 -5.70
C ALA A 511 35.56 -4.10 -5.49
N GLU A 512 36.78 -4.20 -6.02
CA GLU A 512 37.75 -3.09 -6.00
C GLU A 512 37.26 -1.89 -6.81
N LEU A 513 36.60 -2.14 -7.95
CA LEU A 513 36.01 -1.07 -8.76
C LEU A 513 34.92 -0.31 -7.98
N LEU A 514 34.01 -1.02 -7.30
CA LEU A 514 33.00 -0.40 -6.43
C LEU A 514 33.62 0.45 -5.33
N ALA A 515 34.60 -0.11 -4.61
CA ALA A 515 35.29 0.59 -3.52
C ALA A 515 36.00 1.85 -4.02
N ARG A 516 36.63 1.80 -5.21
CA ARG A 516 37.30 2.96 -5.81
C ARG A 516 36.33 4.03 -6.31
N LEU A 517 35.20 3.64 -6.91
CA LEU A 517 34.24 4.58 -7.48
C LEU A 517 33.44 5.32 -6.39
N PHE A 518 33.03 4.60 -5.35
CA PHE A 518 32.02 5.07 -4.40
C PHE A 518 32.48 5.12 -2.94
N LYS A 519 33.70 4.67 -2.61
CA LYS A 519 34.21 4.59 -1.23
C LYS A 519 33.26 3.87 -0.27
N THR A 520 32.58 2.86 -0.78
CA THR A 520 31.50 2.18 -0.06
C THR A 520 31.94 0.86 0.55
N ASN A 521 31.26 0.45 1.63
CA ASN A 521 31.48 -0.84 2.30
C ASN A 521 30.44 -1.91 1.92
N TYR A 522 29.58 -1.69 0.91
CA TYR A 522 28.69 -2.75 0.45
C TYR A 522 29.50 -3.91 -0.13
N LEU A 523 29.07 -5.13 0.19
CA LEU A 523 29.60 -6.31 -0.47
C LEU A 523 29.03 -6.38 -1.89
N LEU A 524 29.86 -6.83 -2.84
CA LEU A 524 29.45 -7.02 -4.24
C LEU A 524 28.18 -7.88 -4.34
N ARG A 525 28.08 -8.92 -3.51
CA ARG A 525 26.89 -9.79 -3.43
C ARG A 525 25.61 -9.00 -3.12
N ASP A 526 25.64 -8.08 -2.17
CA ASP A 526 24.46 -7.31 -1.76
C ASP A 526 24.01 -6.33 -2.85
N VAL A 527 24.97 -5.83 -3.63
CA VAL A 527 24.74 -5.00 -4.82
C VAL A 527 24.14 -5.82 -5.96
N LEU A 528 24.64 -7.03 -6.21
CA LEU A 528 24.11 -7.92 -7.26
C LEU A 528 22.70 -8.43 -6.94
N LEU A 529 22.38 -8.66 -5.66
CA LEU A 529 21.07 -9.17 -5.24
C LEU A 529 19.94 -8.15 -5.37
N VAL A 530 20.25 -6.86 -5.51
CA VAL A 530 19.20 -5.82 -5.56
C VAL A 530 18.35 -5.93 -6.82
N LYS A 531 18.92 -6.36 -7.94
CA LYS A 531 18.25 -6.50 -9.23
C LYS A 531 19.04 -7.39 -10.18
N ASP A 532 18.33 -8.21 -10.95
CA ASP A 532 18.92 -9.16 -11.89
C ASP A 532 19.37 -8.45 -13.18
N LEU A 533 20.56 -7.83 -13.14
CA LEU A 533 21.17 -7.11 -14.28
C LEU A 533 22.56 -7.64 -14.66
N LEU A 534 23.28 -8.21 -13.70
CA LEU A 534 24.61 -8.80 -13.85
C LEU A 534 24.64 -10.12 -13.07
N CYS A 535 25.33 -11.12 -13.59
CA CYS A 535 25.67 -12.32 -12.82
C CYS A 535 27.18 -12.43 -12.65
N CYS A 536 27.59 -12.90 -11.47
CA CYS A 536 28.97 -13.21 -11.15
C CYS A 536 29.14 -14.74 -11.30
N ASP A 537 30.13 -15.16 -12.09
CA ASP A 537 30.49 -16.57 -12.18
C ASP A 537 31.37 -17.02 -10.99
N SER A 538 31.76 -18.30 -10.97
CA SER A 538 32.63 -18.87 -9.94
C SER A 538 34.05 -18.29 -9.95
N ASN A 539 34.44 -17.58 -11.01
CA ASN A 539 35.75 -16.97 -11.20
C ASN A 539 35.71 -15.45 -10.95
N GLU A 540 34.62 -14.95 -10.35
CA GLU A 540 34.35 -13.53 -10.11
C GLU A 540 34.26 -12.65 -11.38
N LEU A 541 34.07 -13.26 -12.54
CA LEU A 541 33.82 -12.53 -13.78
C LEU A 541 32.33 -12.15 -13.85
N LEU A 542 32.09 -10.85 -14.03
CA LEU A 542 30.74 -10.34 -14.23
C LEU A 542 30.35 -10.46 -15.69
N SER A 543 29.20 -11.09 -15.94
CA SER A 543 28.57 -11.10 -17.26
C SER A 543 27.24 -10.35 -17.21
N VAL A 544 26.93 -9.65 -18.31
CA VAL A 544 25.67 -8.92 -18.45
C VAL A 544 24.57 -9.92 -18.72
N GLN A 545 23.56 -9.94 -17.87
CA GLN A 545 22.35 -10.70 -18.18
C GLN A 545 21.50 -9.91 -19.18
N HIS A 546 21.39 -10.46 -20.38
CA HIS A 546 20.37 -10.03 -21.33
C HIS A 546 19.10 -10.83 -21.04
N ARG A 547 18.00 -10.14 -20.66
CA ARG A 547 16.68 -10.78 -20.58
C ARG A 547 16.22 -11.22 -21.97
N GLY A 548 16.65 -12.40 -22.40
CA GLY A 548 15.80 -13.32 -23.15
C GLY A 548 14.92 -14.12 -22.16
N PRO A 549 13.92 -14.89 -22.63
CA PRO A 549 13.33 -15.92 -21.77
C PRO A 549 14.48 -16.78 -21.23
N LEU A 550 14.56 -16.93 -19.89
CA LEU A 550 15.56 -17.80 -19.27
C LEU A 550 15.47 -19.14 -19.99
N SER A 551 16.59 -19.56 -20.58
CA SER A 551 16.61 -20.87 -21.19
C SER A 551 16.34 -21.90 -20.09
N GLU A 552 15.74 -23.03 -20.43
CA GLU A 552 15.52 -24.13 -19.48
C GLU A 552 16.82 -24.51 -18.74
N HIS A 553 17.95 -24.33 -19.43
CA HIS A 553 19.29 -24.49 -18.89
C HIS A 553 19.63 -23.51 -17.74
N ASP A 554 19.24 -22.23 -17.85
CA ASP A 554 19.48 -21.22 -16.81
C ASP A 554 18.62 -21.47 -15.56
N LEU A 555 17.37 -21.92 -15.75
CA LEU A 555 16.48 -22.32 -14.66
C LEU A 555 17.00 -23.57 -13.94
N LEU A 556 17.44 -24.58 -14.69
CA LEU A 556 18.02 -25.80 -14.12
C LEU A 556 19.34 -25.53 -13.40
N SER A 557 20.22 -24.69 -13.96
CA SER A 557 21.49 -24.35 -13.32
C SER A 557 21.30 -23.50 -12.05
N ALA A 558 20.28 -22.64 -11.99
CA ALA A 558 19.88 -21.97 -10.75
C ALA A 558 19.39 -22.97 -9.68
N GLN A 559 18.58 -23.97 -10.07
CA GLN A 559 18.12 -25.03 -9.16
C GLN A 559 19.27 -25.92 -8.67
N PHE A 560 20.23 -26.24 -9.54
CA PHE A 560 21.41 -27.02 -9.14
C PHE A 560 22.32 -26.27 -8.17
N ARG A 561 22.55 -24.97 -8.37
CA ARG A 561 23.29 -24.13 -7.38
C ARG A 561 22.59 -24.09 -6.03
N LEU A 562 21.25 -24.09 -6.03
CA LEU A 562 20.45 -24.09 -4.80
C LEU A 562 20.56 -25.45 -4.07
N LEU A 563 20.57 -26.56 -4.81
CA LEU A 563 20.85 -27.90 -4.25
C LEU A 563 22.28 -28.01 -3.69
N GLU A 564 23.26 -27.43 -4.38
CA GLU A 564 24.66 -27.46 -3.97
C GLU A 564 24.89 -26.67 -2.67
N THR A 565 24.32 -25.47 -2.59
CA THR A 565 24.35 -24.65 -1.36
C THR A 565 23.61 -25.32 -0.20
N THR A 566 22.48 -25.99 -0.46
CA THR A 566 21.75 -26.76 0.56
C THR A 566 22.56 -27.95 1.07
N ARG A 567 23.30 -28.62 0.17
CA ARG A 567 24.20 -29.73 0.51
C ARG A 567 25.42 -29.27 1.32
N MET A 568 25.99 -28.12 0.98
CA MET A 568 27.07 -27.50 1.76
C MET A 568 26.59 -27.14 3.17
N LEU A 569 25.41 -26.53 3.29
CA LEU A 569 24.78 -26.24 4.57
C LEU A 569 24.55 -27.50 5.41
N LYS A 570 24.08 -28.58 4.78
CA LYS A 570 23.89 -29.87 5.46
C LYS A 570 25.22 -30.44 5.98
N ASN A 571 26.28 -30.36 5.18
CA ASN A 571 27.62 -30.81 5.59
C ASN A 571 28.18 -29.97 6.73
N ASP A 572 27.96 -28.65 6.73
CA ASP A 572 28.44 -27.76 7.79
C ASP A 572 27.64 -27.97 9.09
N VAL A 573 26.33 -28.22 9.00
CA VAL A 573 25.51 -28.61 10.16
C VAL A 573 25.95 -29.96 10.72
N GLN A 574 26.30 -30.93 9.87
CA GLN A 574 26.83 -32.23 10.31
C GLN A 574 28.23 -32.17 10.92
N LYS A 575 29.00 -31.11 10.65
CA LYS A 575 30.29 -30.85 11.33
C LYS A 575 30.12 -30.13 12.67
N LEU A 576 28.96 -29.50 12.88
CA LEU A 576 28.60 -28.79 14.11
C LEU A 576 27.93 -29.69 15.15
N ILE A 577 27.42 -30.85 14.73
CA ILE A 577 26.95 -31.95 15.58
C ILE A 577 28.12 -32.91 15.79
#